data_AF-A0A1F2A366-F1
#
_entry.id   AF-A0A1F2A366-F1
#
_cell.length_a   1.000
_cell.length_b   1.000
_cell.length_c   1.000
_cell.angle_alpha   90.00
_cell.angle_beta   90.00
_cell.angle_gamma   90.00
#
_symmetry.space_group_name_H-M   'P 1'
#
loop_
_entity.id
_entity.type
_entity.pdbx_description
1 polymer ?
#
loop_
_entity_poly.entity_id
_entity_poly.type
_entity_poly.pdbx_seq_one_letter_code
_entity_poly.pdbx_strand_id
1 'polypeptide(L)'
;MRSAALTARLVIPAIWLGLIIAIDLIEAPLKFQAPGITIPLGLGIGRLVFTAMNIAEGVLALILIAAVVTTRHIRPAWTLLATIAGLLIVKVALVRPLLNARTEAVLAGTAEAGSSVHVIYIALDAALFFVLAAFTWVQARALIAPAAAVGVSGRGAVTESERR
;
A
#
# COMPACT_ATOMS: atom_id res chain seq x y z
N MET A 1 16.44 8.46 -16.08
CA MET A 1 15.00 8.55 -15.71
C MET A 1 14.30 7.19 -15.71
N ARG A 2 14.44 6.35 -16.75
CA ARG A 2 13.77 5.04 -16.83
C ARG A 2 14.13 4.06 -15.70
N SER A 3 15.40 3.99 -15.29
CA SER A 3 15.84 3.15 -14.15
C SER A 3 15.16 3.54 -12.84
N ALA A 4 15.12 4.84 -12.53
CA ALA A 4 14.44 5.37 -11.35
C ALA A 4 12.94 5.01 -11.32
N ALA A 5 12.25 5.11 -12.46
CA ALA A 5 10.84 4.74 -12.55
C ALA A 5 10.62 3.22 -12.35
N LEU A 6 11.52 2.36 -12.84
CA LEU A 6 11.45 0.92 -12.60
C LEU A 6 11.70 0.57 -11.13
N THR A 7 12.68 1.22 -10.49
CA THR A 7 12.94 1.07 -9.06
C THR A 7 11.74 1.52 -8.23
N ALA A 8 11.12 2.65 -8.59
CA ALA A 8 9.93 3.16 -7.91
C ALA A 8 8.75 2.16 -7.95
N ARG A 9 8.58 1.43 -9.06
CA ARG A 9 7.54 0.38 -9.19
C ARG A 9 7.73 -0.81 -8.24
N LEU A 10 8.89 -0.96 -7.62
CA LEU A 10 9.16 -1.98 -6.60
C LEU A 10 9.19 -1.39 -5.19
N VAL A 11 9.86 -0.24 -5.03
CA VAL A 11 10.09 0.38 -3.72
C VAL A 11 8.84 1.04 -3.15
N ILE A 12 8.07 1.76 -3.99
CA ILE A 12 6.89 2.50 -3.51
C ILE A 12 5.81 1.57 -2.94
N PRO A 13 5.42 0.47 -3.61
CA PRO A 13 4.49 -0.49 -3.04
C PRO A 13 5.02 -1.14 -1.74
N ALA A 14 6.33 -1.43 -1.66
CA ALA A 14 6.93 -2.02 -0.46
C ALA A 14 6.89 -1.05 0.74
N ILE A 15 7.19 0.23 0.53
CA ILE A 15 7.06 1.28 1.56
C ILE A 15 5.59 1.38 2.00
N TRP A 16 4.66 1.35 1.05
CA TRP A 16 3.23 1.43 1.36
C TRP A 16 2.74 0.22 2.17
N LEU A 17 3.16 -0.99 1.81
CA LEU A 17 2.88 -2.19 2.63
C LEU A 17 3.43 -2.04 4.05
N GLY A 18 4.64 -1.51 4.19
CA GLY A 18 5.23 -1.19 5.50
C GLY A 18 4.40 -0.17 6.29
N LEU A 19 3.88 0.86 5.63
CA LEU A 19 2.99 1.85 6.24
C LEU A 19 1.70 1.21 6.77
N ILE A 20 1.04 0.36 5.96
CA ILE A 20 -0.17 -0.37 6.37
C ILE A 20 0.13 -1.27 7.57
N ILE A 21 1.23 -2.04 7.54
CA ILE A 21 1.61 -2.92 8.66
C ILE A 21 1.87 -2.11 9.93
N ALA A 22 2.68 -1.05 9.84
CA ALA A 22 3.05 -0.25 11.00
C ALA A 22 1.86 0.47 11.63
N ILE A 23 0.96 1.05 10.82
CA ILE A 23 -0.13 1.87 11.33
C ILE A 23 -1.37 1.02 11.62
N ASP A 24 -1.88 0.28 10.64
CA ASP A 24 -3.18 -0.39 10.76
C ASP A 24 -3.12 -1.64 11.65
N LEU A 25 -2.02 -2.39 11.59
CA LEU A 25 -1.89 -3.65 12.33
C LEU A 25 -1.20 -3.45 13.68
N ILE A 26 -0.19 -2.59 13.76
CA ILE A 26 0.65 -2.45 14.97
C ILE A 26 0.20 -1.25 15.82
N GLU A 27 0.21 -0.02 15.29
CA GLU A 27 -0.13 1.20 16.04
C GLU A 27 -1.58 1.20 16.52
N ALA A 28 -2.52 0.87 15.62
CA ALA A 28 -3.94 1.01 15.89
C ALA A 28 -4.43 0.21 17.11
N PRO A 29 -4.04 -1.07 17.33
CA PRO A 29 -4.37 -1.77 18.55
C PRO A 29 -3.47 -1.41 19.74
N LEU A 30 -2.17 -1.17 19.53
CA LEU A 30 -1.24 -0.93 20.64
C LEU A 30 -1.50 0.38 21.38
N LYS A 31 -1.99 1.43 20.71
CA LYS A 31 -2.25 2.72 21.38
C LYS A 31 -3.27 2.64 22.49
N PHE A 32 -4.21 1.68 22.42
CA PHE A 32 -5.21 1.44 23.47
C PHE A 32 -4.70 0.60 24.65
N GLN A 33 -3.46 0.12 24.59
CA GLN A 33 -2.83 -0.67 25.66
C GLN A 33 -1.93 0.19 26.57
N ALA A 34 -1.72 1.47 26.22
CA ALA A 34 -0.86 2.35 26.99
C ALA A 34 -1.48 2.72 28.36
N PRO A 35 -0.70 2.72 29.47
CA PRO A 35 -1.19 3.15 30.77
C PRO A 35 -1.77 4.58 30.71
N GLY A 36 -2.96 4.77 31.29
CA GLY A 36 -3.64 6.08 31.31
C GLY A 36 -4.35 6.47 30.01
N ILE A 37 -4.40 5.60 29.00
CA ILE A 37 -5.18 5.85 27.79
C ILE A 37 -6.69 5.76 28.07
N THR A 38 -7.46 6.66 27.47
CA THR A 38 -8.93 6.61 27.46
C THR A 38 -9.44 6.42 26.03
N ILE A 39 -10.66 5.91 25.88
CA ILE A 39 -11.26 5.71 24.54
C ILE A 39 -11.33 7.04 23.75
N PRO A 40 -11.80 8.17 24.31
CA PRO A 40 -11.80 9.45 23.59
C PRO A 40 -10.40 9.89 23.13
N LEU A 41 -9.39 9.71 23.99
CA LEU A 41 -8.01 10.07 23.66
C LEU A 41 -7.46 9.19 22.54
N GLY A 42 -7.64 7.87 22.62
CA GLY A 42 -7.20 6.94 21.59
C GLY A 42 -7.91 7.15 20.24
N LEU A 43 -9.20 7.51 20.26
CA LEU A 43 -9.95 7.89 19.06
C LEU A 43 -9.44 9.20 18.45
N GLY A 44 -9.12 10.20 19.28
CA GLY A 44 -8.52 11.46 18.83
C GLY A 44 -7.16 11.26 18.16
N ILE A 45 -6.28 10.46 18.78
CA ILE A 45 -4.98 10.07 18.21
C ILE A 45 -5.20 9.33 16.88
N GLY A 46 -6.13 8.36 16.87
CA GLY A 46 -6.51 7.63 15.66
C GLY A 46 -6.87 8.55 14.50
N ARG A 47 -7.75 9.54 14.71
CA ARG A 47 -8.12 10.51 13.66
C ARG A 47 -6.91 11.20 13.04
N LEU A 48 -5.96 11.66 13.87
CA LEU A 48 -4.77 12.35 13.38
C LEU A 48 -3.85 11.41 12.58
N VAL A 49 -3.52 10.25 13.16
CA VAL A 49 -2.62 9.26 12.54
C VAL A 49 -3.19 8.75 11.23
N PHE A 50 -4.47 8.35 11.20
CA PHE A 50 -5.12 7.90 9.97
C PHE A 50 -5.27 9.04 8.96
N THR A 51 -5.41 10.31 9.37
CA THR A 51 -5.36 11.44 8.42
C THR A 51 -4.01 11.54 7.75
N ALA A 52 -2.93 11.55 8.53
CA ALA A 52 -1.58 11.63 8.00
C ALA A 52 -1.26 10.43 7.09
N MET A 53 -1.65 9.23 7.51
CA MET A 53 -1.50 8.02 6.71
C MET A 53 -2.21 8.14 5.36
N ASN A 54 -3.50 8.49 5.33
CA ASN A 54 -4.25 8.61 4.07
C ASN A 54 -3.63 9.65 3.11
N ILE A 55 -3.08 10.75 3.65
CA ILE A 55 -2.33 11.72 2.83
C ILE A 55 -1.07 11.07 2.24
N ALA A 56 -0.30 10.35 3.06
CA ALA A 56 0.89 9.63 2.61
C ALA A 56 0.55 8.57 1.55
N GLU A 57 -0.54 7.82 1.73
CA GLU A 57 -1.05 6.87 0.72
C GLU A 57 -1.39 7.54 -0.59
N GLY A 58 -2.05 8.71 -0.56
CA GLY A 58 -2.33 9.51 -1.74
C GLY A 58 -1.05 9.96 -2.47
N VAL A 59 -0.03 10.41 -1.74
CA VAL A 59 1.27 10.77 -2.31
C VAL A 59 1.97 9.57 -2.93
N LEU A 60 2.00 8.42 -2.23
CA LEU A 60 2.58 7.17 -2.73
C LEU A 60 1.85 6.70 -3.98
N ALA A 61 0.53 6.80 -4.02
CA ALA A 61 -0.28 6.48 -5.20
C ALA A 61 0.09 7.34 -6.41
N LEU A 62 0.21 8.66 -6.23
CA LEU A 62 0.60 9.58 -7.31
C LEU A 62 2.01 9.26 -7.86
N ILE A 63 2.96 8.98 -6.97
CA ILE A 63 4.33 8.59 -7.38
C ILE A 63 4.29 7.26 -8.15
N LEU A 64 3.51 6.28 -7.67
CA LEU A 64 3.38 4.99 -8.32
C LEU A 64 2.73 5.11 -9.72
N ILE A 65 1.68 5.93 -9.84
CA ILE A 65 1.03 6.23 -11.12
C ILE A 65 2.04 6.84 -12.10
N ALA A 66 2.79 7.86 -11.68
CA ALA A 66 3.81 8.49 -12.50
C ALA A 66 4.88 7.49 -12.97
N ALA A 67 5.32 6.59 -12.09
CA ALA A 67 6.30 5.55 -12.43
C ALA A 67 5.76 4.53 -13.46
N VAL A 68 4.47 4.18 -13.37
CA VAL A 68 3.83 3.26 -14.33
C VAL A 68 3.61 3.93 -15.69
N VAL A 69 3.12 5.17 -15.72
CA VAL A 69 2.88 5.95 -16.96
C VAL A 69 4.16 6.21 -17.76
N THR A 70 5.29 6.44 -17.07
CA THR A 70 6.57 6.79 -17.71
C THR A 70 7.40 5.58 -18.18
N THR A 71 6.90 4.36 -18.01
CA THR A 71 7.61 3.12 -18.37
C THR A 71 6.78 2.22 -19.29
N ARG A 72 7.41 1.17 -19.85
CA ARG A 72 6.77 0.28 -20.83
C ARG A 72 5.42 -0.25 -20.33
N HIS A 73 4.46 -0.29 -21.24
CA HIS A 73 3.12 -0.81 -21.02
C HIS A 73 3.16 -2.30 -20.64
N ILE A 74 2.84 -2.62 -19.40
CA ILE A 74 2.67 -3.97 -18.88
C ILE A 74 1.20 -4.08 -18.48
N ARG A 75 0.38 -4.78 -19.27
CA ARG A 75 -1.08 -4.86 -19.06
C ARG A 75 -1.51 -5.18 -17.62
N PRO A 76 -0.96 -6.21 -16.92
CA PRO A 76 -1.39 -6.51 -15.55
C PRO A 76 -1.03 -5.41 -14.54
N ALA A 77 -0.05 -4.56 -14.84
CA ALA A 77 0.30 -3.44 -13.96
C ALA A 77 -0.78 -2.36 -13.95
N TRP A 78 -1.41 -2.11 -15.09
CA TRP A 78 -2.47 -1.09 -15.21
C TRP A 78 -3.76 -1.52 -14.52
N THR A 79 -4.14 -2.79 -14.65
CA THR A 79 -5.33 -3.32 -13.96
C THR A 79 -5.15 -3.27 -12.45
N LEU A 80 -4.01 -3.73 -11.93
CA LEU A 80 -3.71 -3.68 -10.49
C LEU A 80 -3.60 -2.23 -9.98
N LEU A 81 -2.98 -1.33 -10.75
CA LEU A 81 -2.90 0.09 -10.40
C LEU A 81 -4.29 0.75 -10.34
N ALA A 82 -5.16 0.46 -11.31
CA ALA A 82 -6.54 0.96 -11.32
C ALA A 82 -7.32 0.43 -10.10
N THR A 83 -7.13 -0.85 -9.73
CA THR A 83 -7.73 -1.42 -8.52
C THR A 83 -7.23 -0.72 -7.26
N ILE A 84 -5.91 -0.49 -7.12
CA ILE A 84 -5.31 0.25 -5.99
C ILE A 84 -5.93 1.64 -5.87
N ALA A 85 -5.98 2.38 -6.99
CA ALA A 85 -6.54 3.73 -7.01
C ALA A 85 -8.04 3.73 -6.66
N GLY A 86 -8.81 2.78 -7.19
CA GLY A 86 -10.24 2.63 -6.89
C GLY A 86 -10.50 2.34 -5.42
N LEU A 87 -9.74 1.41 -4.81
CA LEU A 87 -9.82 1.12 -3.39
C LEU A 87 -9.52 2.35 -2.53
N LEU A 88 -8.46 3.10 -2.87
CA LEU A 88 -8.08 4.31 -2.15
C LEU A 88 -9.17 5.40 -2.25
N ILE A 89 -9.74 5.60 -3.43
CA ILE A 89 -10.84 6.55 -3.64
C ILE A 89 -12.05 6.16 -2.78
N VAL A 90 -12.47 4.89 -2.81
CA VAL A 90 -13.60 4.41 -1.99
C VAL A 90 -13.31 4.62 -0.50
N LYS A 91 -12.10 4.28 -0.04
CA LYS A 91 -11.68 4.45 1.36
C LYS A 91 -11.76 5.91 1.80
N VAL A 92 -11.16 6.81 1.01
CA VAL A 92 -11.05 8.24 1.36
C VAL A 92 -12.37 8.99 1.18
N ALA A 93 -13.10 8.75 0.08
CA ALA A 93 -14.29 9.52 -0.26
C ALA A 93 -15.56 9.02 0.43
N LEU A 94 -15.66 7.71 0.73
CA LEU A 94 -16.89 7.12 1.27
C LEU A 94 -16.73 6.66 2.71
N VAL A 95 -15.74 5.82 2.99
CA VAL A 95 -15.65 5.17 4.31
C VAL A 95 -15.16 6.13 5.39
N ARG A 96 -14.18 6.98 5.05
CA ARG A 96 -13.53 7.89 5.99
C ARG A 96 -14.47 8.97 6.55
N PRO A 97 -15.33 9.66 5.76
CA PRO A 97 -16.31 10.58 6.30
C PRO A 97 -17.27 9.91 7.29
N LEU A 98 -17.73 8.70 6.97
CA LEU A 98 -18.62 7.92 7.85
C LEU A 98 -17.94 7.54 9.17
N LEU A 99 -16.66 7.15 9.13
CA LEU A 99 -15.89 6.88 10.34
C LEU A 99 -15.73 8.12 11.20
N ASN A 100 -15.37 9.26 10.60
CA ASN A 100 -15.17 10.51 11.32
C ASN A 100 -16.47 10.98 12.01
N ALA A 101 -17.60 10.93 11.31
CA ALA A 101 -18.90 11.27 11.89
C ALA A 101 -19.25 10.37 13.09
N ARG A 102 -18.95 9.07 13.00
CA ARG A 102 -19.17 8.14 14.11
C ARG A 102 -18.21 8.41 15.27
N THR A 103 -16.94 8.68 14.99
CA THR A 103 -15.98 9.06 16.03
C THR A 103 -16.43 10.32 16.76
N GLU A 104 -16.95 11.32 16.04
CA GLU A 104 -17.52 12.53 16.66
C GLU A 104 -18.72 12.22 17.54
N ALA A 105 -19.63 11.35 17.11
CA ALA A 105 -20.76 10.91 17.94
C ALA A 105 -20.31 10.22 19.24
N VAL A 106 -19.27 9.39 19.18
CA VAL A 106 -18.68 8.74 20.37
C VAL A 106 -18.03 9.77 21.29
N LEU A 107 -17.28 10.73 20.73
CA LEU A 107 -16.65 11.81 21.50
C LEU A 107 -17.68 12.74 22.14
N ALA A 108 -18.85 12.91 21.52
CA ALA A 108 -19.98 13.67 22.08
C ALA A 108 -20.79 12.87 23.12
N GLY A 109 -20.46 11.60 23.38
CA GLY A 109 -21.20 10.74 24.30
C GLY A 109 -22.57 10.28 23.77
N THR A 110 -22.81 10.44 22.47
CA THR A 110 -24.10 10.13 21.81
C THR A 110 -24.13 8.75 21.15
N ALA A 111 -23.00 8.05 21.12
CA ALA A 111 -22.86 6.71 20.56
C ALA A 111 -21.79 5.90 21.29
N GLU A 112 -21.88 4.58 21.23
CA GLU A 112 -20.86 3.67 21.74
C GLU A 112 -19.74 3.40 20.72
N ALA A 113 -18.58 2.99 21.21
CA ALA A 113 -17.45 2.61 20.37
C ALA A 113 -17.76 1.37 19.52
N GLY A 114 -17.28 1.35 18.29
CA GLY A 114 -17.51 0.25 17.33
C GLY A 114 -18.55 0.59 16.26
N SER A 115 -18.36 0.02 15.06
CA SER A 115 -19.22 0.24 13.90
C SER A 115 -18.98 -0.83 12.82
N SER A 116 -20.02 -1.22 12.10
CA SER A 116 -19.88 -2.02 10.85
C SER A 116 -19.03 -1.29 9.80
N VAL A 117 -19.04 0.04 9.79
CA VAL A 117 -18.17 0.86 8.92
C VAL A 117 -16.69 0.63 9.24
N HIS A 118 -16.35 0.38 10.51
CA HIS A 118 -14.97 0.08 10.90
C HIS A 118 -14.51 -1.28 10.33
N VAL A 119 -15.40 -2.28 10.32
CA VAL A 119 -15.12 -3.57 9.68
C VAL A 119 -14.94 -3.42 8.17
N ILE A 120 -15.75 -2.58 7.51
CA ILE A 120 -15.61 -2.28 6.08
C ILE A 120 -14.25 -1.61 5.81
N TYR A 121 -13.82 -0.68 6.66
CA TYR A 121 -12.52 -0.03 6.54
C TYR A 121 -11.37 -1.06 6.63
N ILE A 122 -11.41 -1.95 7.63
CA ILE A 122 -10.43 -3.04 7.77
C ILE A 122 -10.41 -3.93 6.53
N ALA A 123 -11.58 -4.28 5.99
CA ALA A 123 -11.67 -5.11 4.79
C ALA A 123 -11.06 -4.42 3.56
N LEU A 124 -11.26 -3.10 3.40
CA LEU A 124 -10.65 -2.33 2.32
C LEU A 124 -9.13 -2.22 2.47
N ASP A 125 -8.61 -2.01 3.69
CA ASP A 125 -7.17 -1.99 3.94
C ASP A 125 -6.52 -3.36 3.69
N ALA A 126 -7.19 -4.44 4.11
CA ALA A 126 -6.75 -5.79 3.78
C ALA A 126 -6.74 -6.03 2.26
N ALA A 127 -7.78 -5.62 1.54
CA ALA A 127 -7.82 -5.72 0.09
C ALA A 127 -6.68 -4.91 -0.57
N LEU A 128 -6.46 -3.67 -0.13
CA LEU A 128 -5.39 -2.81 -0.61
C LEU A 128 -4.01 -3.45 -0.38
N PHE A 129 -3.80 -4.01 0.82
CA PHE A 129 -2.59 -4.74 1.16
C PHE A 129 -2.33 -5.91 0.19
N PHE A 130 -3.32 -6.78 -0.03
CA PHE A 130 -3.14 -7.92 -0.94
C PHE A 130 -2.93 -7.50 -2.39
N VAL A 131 -3.63 -6.45 -2.85
CA VAL A 131 -3.44 -5.94 -4.22
C VAL A 131 -2.07 -5.29 -4.39
N LEU A 132 -1.57 -4.54 -3.41
CA LEU A 132 -0.21 -3.99 -3.41
C LEU A 132 0.85 -5.09 -3.40
N ALA A 133 0.65 -6.15 -2.60
CA ALA A 133 1.54 -7.31 -2.59
C ALA A 133 1.55 -8.02 -3.95
N ALA A 134 0.38 -8.22 -4.55
CA ALA A 134 0.24 -8.79 -5.89
C ALA A 134 0.91 -7.90 -6.96
N PHE A 135 0.73 -6.58 -6.89
CA PHE A 135 1.40 -5.63 -7.79
C PHE A 135 2.92 -5.75 -7.66
N THR A 136 3.44 -5.73 -6.43
CA THR A 136 4.88 -5.86 -6.16
C THR A 136 5.42 -7.18 -6.71
N TRP A 137 4.72 -8.28 -6.48
CA TRP A 137 5.10 -9.61 -6.96
C TRP A 137 5.14 -9.69 -8.50
N VAL A 138 4.08 -9.25 -9.18
CA VAL A 138 4.01 -9.22 -10.65
C VAL A 138 5.12 -8.36 -11.22
N GLN A 139 5.37 -7.19 -10.62
CA GLN A 139 6.44 -6.29 -11.04
C GLN A 139 7.83 -6.88 -10.83
N ALA A 140 8.08 -7.51 -9.69
CA ALA A 140 9.34 -8.18 -9.41
C ALA A 140 9.61 -9.29 -10.44
N ARG A 141 8.62 -10.14 -10.71
CA ARG A 141 8.75 -11.19 -11.74
C ARG A 141 9.01 -10.61 -13.13
N ALA A 142 8.27 -9.57 -13.52
CA ALA A 142 8.39 -8.98 -14.85
C ALA A 142 9.70 -8.21 -15.06
N LEU A 143 10.32 -7.67 -14.00
CA LEU A 143 11.51 -6.83 -14.09
C LEU A 143 12.80 -7.59 -13.76
N ILE A 144 12.74 -8.60 -12.88
CA ILE A 144 13.91 -9.35 -12.41
C ILE A 144 14.11 -10.65 -13.20
N ALA A 145 13.04 -11.40 -13.51
CA ALA A 145 13.16 -12.68 -14.20
C ALA A 145 13.78 -12.58 -15.62
N PRO A 146 13.49 -11.55 -16.44
CA PRO A 146 14.15 -11.40 -17.74
C PRO A 146 15.65 -11.13 -17.63
N ALA A 147 16.10 -10.43 -16.57
CA ALA A 147 17.51 -10.13 -16.37
C ALA A 147 18.33 -11.37 -15.99
N ALA A 148 17.73 -12.28 -15.20
CA ALA A 148 18.35 -13.55 -14.84
C ALA A 148 18.56 -14.48 -16.06
N ALA A 149 17.60 -14.49 -17.00
CA ALA A 149 17.69 -15.30 -18.22
C ALA A 149 18.83 -14.85 -19.16
N VAL A 150 19.05 -13.54 -19.30
CA VAL A 150 20.13 -12.98 -20.13
C VAL A 150 21.51 -13.23 -19.52
N GLY A 151 21.63 -13.21 -18.18
CA GLY A 151 22.90 -13.46 -17.48
C GLY A 151 23.37 -14.93 -17.47
N VAL A 152 22.52 -15.87 -17.88
CA VAL A 152 22.84 -17.30 -18.00
C VAL A 152 23.33 -17.65 -19.41
N SER A 153 22.77 -17.04 -20.47
CA SER A 153 23.20 -17.34 -21.85
C SER A 153 24.60 -16.82 -22.20
N GLY A 154 25.10 -15.78 -21.50
CA GLY A 154 26.42 -15.21 -21.74
C GLY A 154 27.60 -15.99 -21.16
N ARG A 155 27.37 -16.95 -20.24
CA ARG A 155 28.44 -17.70 -19.57
C ARG A 155 28.77 -19.06 -20.20
N GLY A 156 27.95 -19.55 -21.13
CA GLY A 156 28.14 -20.84 -21.79
C GLY A 156 28.92 -20.79 -23.12
N ALA A 157 29.22 -19.61 -23.65
CA ALA A 157 29.74 -19.47 -25.02
C ALA A 157 31.28 -19.34 -25.12
N VAL A 158 32.02 -19.36 -24.00
CA VAL A 158 33.46 -19.03 -24.00
C VAL A 158 34.39 -20.26 -23.92
N THR A 159 33.90 -21.49 -23.74
CA THR A 159 34.79 -22.63 -23.38
C THR A 159 34.98 -23.74 -24.42
N GLU A 160 34.49 -23.59 -25.66
CA GLU A 160 34.63 -24.66 -26.68
C GLU A 160 35.67 -24.37 -27.78
N SER A 161 36.09 -23.11 -27.99
CA SER A 161 36.99 -22.77 -29.11
C SER A 161 38.50 -22.88 -28.81
N GLU A 162 38.91 -23.15 -27.57
CA GLU A 162 40.33 -23.31 -27.20
C GLU A 162 40.76 -24.79 -27.11
N ARG A 163 39.90 -25.73 -27.53
CA ARG A 163 40.15 -27.18 -27.42
C ARG A 163 40.25 -27.90 -28.77
N ARG A 164 40.80 -27.23 -29.79
CA ARG A 164 41.17 -27.83 -31.08
C ARG A 164 42.52 -27.33 -31.56
#